data_AF-A0A920ANP8-F1
#
_entry.id   AF-A0A920ANP8-F1
#
_cell.length_a   1.000
_cell.length_b   1.000
_cell.length_c   1.000
_cell.angle_alpha   90.00
_cell.angle_beta   90.00
_cell.angle_gamma   90.00
#
_symmetry.space_group_name_H-M   'P 1'
#
loop_
_entity.id
_entity.type
_entity.pdbx_description
1 polymer ?
#
loop_
_entity_poly.entity_id
_entity_poly.type
_entity_poly.pdbx_seq_one_letter_code
_entity_poly.pdbx_strand_id
1 'polypeptide(L)' 'MIIDSHQHFWNYEPEKHSWIDDEMSVIRRIFLVMIYKKYLLKME' A
#
# COMPACT_ATOMS: atom_id res chain seq x y z
N MET A 1 -15.75 13.20 11.99
CA MET A 1 -15.34 12.60 10.71
C MET A 1 -14.05 11.84 10.98
N ILE A 2 -14.01 10.55 10.66
CA ILE A 2 -12.76 9.77 10.74
C ILE A 2 -12.08 9.91 9.39
N ILE A 3 -10.84 10.40 9.38
CA ILE A 3 -10.03 10.59 8.18
C ILE A 3 -8.73 9.85 8.39
N ASP A 4 -8.38 9.01 7.42
CA ASP A 4 -7.03 8.49 7.34
C ASP A 4 -6.16 9.48 6.55
N SER A 5 -5.28 10.19 7.25
CA SER A 5 -4.47 11.27 6.68
C SER A 5 -3.11 10.80 6.15
N HIS A 6 -2.73 9.53 6.35
CA HIS A 6 -1.39 9.07 6.02
C HIS A 6 -1.42 7.69 5.37
N GLN A 7 -1.53 7.70 4.04
CA GLN A 7 -1.52 6.50 3.21
C GLN A 7 -0.58 6.69 2.03
N HIS A 8 0.00 5.58 1.57
CA HIS A 8 0.87 5.54 0.40
C HIS A 8 0.30 4.57 -0.64
N PHE A 9 0.44 4.93 -1.92
CA PHE A 9 0.01 4.12 -3.04
C PHE A 9 1.15 3.98 -4.03
N TRP A 10 1.39 2.76 -4.51
CA TRP A 10 2.42 2.52 -5.50
C TRP A 10 2.13 1.29 -6.34
N ASN A 11 2.65 1.30 -7.57
CA ASN A 11 2.93 0.10 -8.32
C ASN A 11 4.39 -0.25 -8.05
N TYR A 12 4.65 -1.42 -7.46
CA TYR A 12 6.00 -1.77 -7.04
C TYR A 12 6.94 -1.86 -8.25
N GLU A 13 8.06 -1.16 -8.15
CA GLU A 13 9.12 -1.11 -9.16
C GLU A 13 10.46 -1.09 -8.42
N PRO A 14 11.30 -2.14 -8.55
CA PRO A 14 12.50 -2.31 -7.72
C PRO A 14 13.48 -1.13 -7.76
N GLU A 15 13.68 -0.52 -8.94
CA GLU A 15 14.60 0.60 -9.09
C GLU A 15 14.11 1.88 -8.41
N LYS A 16 12.81 2.18 -8.52
CA LYS A 16 12.19 3.36 -7.90
C LYS A 16 11.91 3.18 -6.41
N HIS A 17 11.75 1.94 -5.96
CA HIS A 17 11.45 1.56 -4.59
C HIS A 17 12.61 0.78 -3.97
N SER A 18 13.83 1.21 -4.25
CA SER A 18 15.07 0.60 -3.74
C SER A 18 15.20 0.64 -2.21
N TRP A 19 14.38 1.44 -1.54
CA TRP A 19 14.23 1.45 -0.07
C TRP A 19 13.48 0.22 0.48
N ILE A 20 12.80 -0.56 -0.36
CA ILE A 20 12.11 -1.80 0.03
C ILE A 20 13.08 -2.97 -0.12
N ASP A 21 13.76 -3.31 0.97
CA ASP A 21 14.67 -4.45 1.03
C ASP A 21 13.94 -5.81 1.01
N ASP A 22 14.72 -6.90 1.07
CA ASP A 22 14.20 -8.26 0.94
C ASP A 22 13.38 -8.70 2.16
N GLU A 23 13.65 -8.14 3.35
CA GLU A 23 12.87 -8.40 4.55
C GLU A 23 11.45 -7.82 4.40
N MET A 24 11.30 -6.74 3.63
CA MET A 24 10.02 -6.09 3.31
C MET A 24 9.27 -6.72 2.12
N SER A 25 9.52 -7.98 1.80
CA SER A 25 8.91 -8.69 0.64
C SER A 25 7.37 -8.60 0.58
N VAL A 26 6.69 -8.52 1.73
CA VAL A 26 5.21 -8.42 1.82
C VAL A 26 4.66 -7.19 1.10
N ILE A 27 5.41 -6.09 1.06
CA ILE A 27 4.98 -4.82 0.48
C ILE A 27 5.49 -4.59 -0.96
N ARG A 28 6.21 -5.56 -1.53
CA ARG A 28 6.68 -5.58 -2.94
C ARG A 28 5.57 -5.95 -3.92
N ARG A 29 4.45 -5.24 -3.87
CA ARG A 29 3.26 -5.48 -4.70
C ARG A 29 2.52 -4.20 -5.00
N ILE A 30 1.46 -4.31 -5.80
CA ILE A 30 0.61 -3.19 -6.18
C ILE A 30 -0.30 -2.78 -5.01
N PHE A 31 -0.25 -1.51 -4.62
CA PHE A 31 -1.14 -0.86 -3.65
C PHE A 31 -1.85 0.33 -4.30
N LEU A 32 -3.14 0.15 -4.63
CA LEU A 32 -3.99 1.15 -5.28
C LEU A 32 -5.19 1.53 -4.42
N VAL A 33 -5.75 2.71 -4.67
CA VAL A 33 -6.94 3.22 -3.96
C VAL A 33 -8.12 2.23 -3.98
N MET A 34 -8.35 1.55 -5.11
CA MET A 34 -9.42 0.55 -5.23
C MET A 34 -9.21 -0.65 -4.29
N ILE A 35 -7.95 -1.05 -4.08
CA ILE A 35 -7.59 -2.11 -3.14
C ILE A 35 -7.83 -1.61 -1.70
N TYR A 36 -7.43 -0.38 -1.38
CA TYR A 36 -7.60 0.21 -0.05
C TYR A 36 -9.08 0.36 0.36
N LYS A 37 -9.96 0.81 -0.54
CA LYS A 37 -11.42 0.87 -0.29
C LYS A 37 -12.00 -0.50 0.11
N LYS A 38 -11.51 -1.59 -0.50
CA LYS A 38 -11.95 -2.96 -0.17
C LYS A 38 -11.60 -3.36 1.26
N TYR A 39 -10.49 -2.87 1.81
CA TYR A 39 -10.08 -3.16 3.19
C TYR A 39 -10.91 -2.36 4.20
N LEU A 40 -11.23 -1.10 3.91
CA LEU A 40 -12.13 -0.31 4.75
C LEU A 40 -13.51 -0.95 4.88
N LEU A 41 -14.08 -1.44 3.77
CA LEU A 41 -15.39 -2.11 3.76
C LEU A 41 -15.41 -3.50 4.43
N LYS A 42 -14.25 -4.04 4.81
CA LYS A 42 -14.13 -5.35 5.48
C LYS A 42 -13.92 -5.26 6.99
N MET A 43 -13.68 -4.05 7.51
CA MET A 43 -13.43 -3.82 8.94
C MET A 43 -14.66 -3.24 9.66
N GLU A 44 -15.81 -3.21 8.99
CA GLU A 44 -17.15 -3.09 9.57
C GLU A 44 -17.79 -4.48 9.68
#